data_AF-A0A4R3AD26-F1
#
_entry.id   AF-A0A4R3AD26-F1
#
_cell.length_a   1.000
_cell.length_b   1.000
_cell.length_c   1.000
_cell.angle_alpha   90.00
_cell.angle_beta   90.00
_cell.angle_gamma   90.00
#
_symmetry.space_group_name_H-M   'P 1'
#
loop_
_entity.id
_entity.type
_entity.pdbx_description
1 polymer ?
#
loop_
_entity_poly.entity_id
_entity_poly.type
_entity_poly.pdbx_seq_one_letter_code
_entity_poly.pdbx_strand_id
1 'polypeptide(L)'
;MRYQKLDFKQYKRDHTQQAYWFRLVDNHLMYVAILFFTFVFTACQKEKMDMGVDNRAVTENRERSNVRIINMAGFNQVISGKDSLTNFIVRRPDAPDTDRYPGTSYFPVDGRLGKSWVIPQDLFNQQDQVKLTLGIRHYQGALDRDITFQAANDYRKPMDYFLMPTLFMDGQPDIVAVPRAVSAPSKPDHFKIRVVNLGGPIKHQTMGLLGMQEDITGAVSLAYADGTLVSTQTNNIQTNAVASDYIELPYGTYQFRLLLQDGRQIPALGADTYAYTVLHPSTSTIAIDHSSNSNLHYAPVTTYQPGGVYTLLVAPGEFNYYVDEIGNTSSYYQNAFQVLTDVAAPANRTYSRIQAANARAGQPINFRVDGKPLADALAFGQASNYLNMIQGTHRIEALDASGKVLASLEQAMQPAQNYTIWLYPQQDGKPQLLLVANDLSGSVYTGAQDDASFARLQYQFYFPKRFLNLSIGNPYVTFTVGNGQSPATSFDNRDAVENLQPGIPKMERPYIGYRTLYNPFEFMVYRSTPDVVPGIWASDISVLTHEAFIANKKLYEKSGRPEPIQEAGVYTVALIGKSAKDATATDKARMILVKHTR
;
A
#
# COMPACT_ATOMS: atom_id res chain seq x y z
N MET A 1 91.42 -89.82 4.37
CA MET A 1 92.64 -88.99 4.44
C MET A 1 92.68 -88.09 3.20
N ARG A 2 92.26 -86.82 3.33
CA ARG A 2 92.70 -85.62 2.58
C ARG A 2 91.75 -84.46 2.89
N TYR A 3 92.31 -83.42 3.49
CA TYR A 3 91.73 -82.09 3.62
C TYR A 3 91.77 -81.38 2.25
N GLN A 4 90.75 -80.57 1.95
CA GLN A 4 90.87 -79.47 0.99
C GLN A 4 90.14 -78.24 1.54
N LYS A 5 90.89 -77.13 1.63
CA LYS A 5 90.45 -75.82 2.13
C LYS A 5 89.48 -75.17 1.14
N LEU A 6 88.36 -74.66 1.64
CA LEU A 6 87.44 -73.76 0.94
C LEU A 6 87.94 -72.31 1.02
N ASP A 7 87.95 -71.64 -0.12
CA ASP A 7 88.40 -70.26 -0.34
C ASP A 7 87.28 -69.27 0.03
N PHE A 8 87.59 -68.34 0.93
CA PHE A 8 86.68 -67.37 1.56
C PHE A 8 86.49 -66.08 0.75
N LYS A 9 86.95 -66.02 -0.51
CA LYS A 9 86.92 -64.79 -1.33
C LYS A 9 85.68 -64.56 -2.18
N GLN A 10 84.77 -65.53 -2.30
CA GLN A 10 83.62 -65.41 -3.20
C GLN A 10 82.32 -64.95 -2.51
N TYR A 11 82.24 -65.00 -1.18
CA TYR A 11 81.00 -64.67 -0.44
C TYR A 11 80.76 -63.16 -0.24
N LYS A 12 81.77 -62.30 -0.45
CA LYS A 12 81.68 -60.85 -0.13
C LYS A 12 81.31 -59.94 -1.32
N ARG A 13 81.28 -60.47 -2.56
CA ARG A 13 80.97 -59.68 -3.77
C ARG A 13 79.48 -59.67 -4.13
N ASP A 14 78.75 -60.74 -3.86
CA ASP A 14 77.33 -60.83 -4.25
C ASP A 14 76.38 -60.08 -3.32
N HIS A 15 76.77 -59.81 -2.07
CA HIS A 15 75.92 -59.07 -1.12
C HIS A 15 75.98 -57.54 -1.26
N THR A 16 76.94 -56.98 -2.01
CA THR A 16 77.02 -55.52 -2.24
C THR A 16 76.29 -55.07 -3.50
N GLN A 17 76.10 -55.93 -4.51
CA GLN A 17 75.28 -55.59 -5.68
C GLN A 17 73.78 -55.67 -5.38
N GLN A 18 73.31 -56.67 -4.62
CA GLN A 18 71.89 -56.75 -4.25
C GLN A 18 71.43 -55.56 -3.39
N ALA A 19 72.27 -55.05 -2.49
CA ALA A 19 71.94 -53.88 -1.67
C ALA A 19 71.86 -52.56 -2.47
N TYR A 20 72.55 -52.47 -3.61
CA TYR A 20 72.51 -51.28 -4.48
C TYR A 20 71.29 -51.27 -5.40
N TRP A 21 70.86 -52.44 -5.89
CA TRP A 21 69.65 -52.58 -6.70
C TRP A 21 68.37 -52.35 -5.89
N PHE A 22 68.30 -52.84 -4.64
CA PHE A 22 67.14 -52.56 -3.78
C PHE A 22 67.01 -51.06 -3.42
N ARG A 23 68.11 -50.36 -3.14
CA ARG A 23 68.07 -48.91 -2.87
C ARG A 23 67.73 -48.04 -4.10
N LEU A 24 68.08 -48.47 -5.31
CA LEU A 24 67.69 -47.75 -6.53
C LEU A 24 66.20 -47.94 -6.82
N VAL A 25 65.68 -49.17 -6.69
CA VAL A 25 64.27 -49.48 -6.92
C VAL A 25 63.37 -48.82 -5.87
N ASP A 26 63.79 -48.79 -4.60
CA ASP A 26 63.05 -48.08 -3.53
C ASP A 26 63.05 -46.57 -3.72
N ASN A 27 64.15 -45.97 -4.20
CA ASN A 27 64.17 -44.54 -4.51
C ASN A 27 63.29 -44.22 -5.73
N HIS A 28 63.29 -45.05 -6.79
CA HIS A 28 62.41 -44.85 -7.94
C HIS A 28 60.93 -45.08 -7.61
N LEU A 29 60.59 -46.05 -6.76
CA LEU A 29 59.24 -46.23 -6.23
C LEU A 29 58.83 -45.08 -5.33
N MET A 30 59.75 -44.54 -4.52
CA MET A 30 59.49 -43.36 -3.70
C MET A 30 59.32 -42.09 -4.56
N TYR A 31 60.11 -41.90 -5.63
CA TYR A 31 59.94 -40.79 -6.56
C TYR A 31 58.67 -40.93 -7.39
N VAL A 32 58.29 -42.14 -7.83
CA VAL A 32 57.02 -42.40 -8.51
C VAL A 32 55.85 -42.20 -7.55
N ALA A 33 55.95 -42.64 -6.29
CA ALA A 33 54.93 -42.41 -5.27
C ALA A 33 54.81 -40.92 -4.92
N ILE A 34 55.91 -40.17 -4.81
CA ILE A 34 55.90 -38.72 -4.60
C ILE A 34 55.31 -37.99 -5.80
N LEU A 35 55.68 -38.37 -7.03
CA LEU A 35 55.07 -37.82 -8.26
C LEU A 35 53.58 -38.12 -8.33
N PHE A 36 53.17 -39.35 -8.02
CA PHE A 36 51.77 -39.78 -7.99
C PHE A 36 51.00 -39.03 -6.89
N PHE A 37 51.57 -38.86 -5.70
CA PHE A 37 50.95 -38.07 -4.62
C PHE A 37 50.87 -36.57 -4.98
N THR A 38 51.88 -35.98 -5.62
CA THR A 38 51.79 -34.59 -6.10
C THR A 38 50.72 -34.41 -7.17
N PHE A 39 50.53 -35.40 -8.08
CA PHE A 39 49.45 -35.38 -9.04
C PHE A 39 48.06 -35.54 -8.38
N VAL A 40 47.95 -36.34 -7.31
CA VAL A 40 46.70 -36.52 -6.55
C VAL A 40 46.31 -35.25 -5.77
N PHE A 41 47.28 -34.46 -5.27
CA PHE A 41 46.99 -33.17 -4.62
C PHE A 41 46.62 -32.05 -5.61
N THR A 42 47.09 -32.08 -6.86
CA THR A 42 46.66 -31.13 -7.91
C THR A 42 45.38 -31.55 -8.64
N ALA A 43 45.04 -32.84 -8.66
CA ALA A 43 43.83 -33.35 -9.33
C ALA A 43 42.53 -33.17 -8.52
N CYS A 44 42.63 -32.68 -7.27
CA CYS A 44 41.48 -32.47 -6.39
C CYS A 44 41.16 -30.98 -6.10
N GLN A 45 41.68 -30.05 -6.90
CA GLN A 45 41.08 -28.73 -7.07
C GLN A 45 40.46 -28.63 -8.47
N LYS A 46 39.52 -29.52 -8.76
CA LYS A 46 38.41 -29.07 -9.59
C LYS A 46 37.67 -28.08 -8.70
N GLU A 47 37.97 -26.79 -8.85
CA GLU A 47 37.01 -25.77 -8.44
C GLU A 47 35.68 -26.27 -8.96
N LYS A 48 34.80 -26.70 -8.05
CA LYS A 48 33.39 -26.77 -8.39
C LYS A 48 33.12 -25.33 -8.75
N MET A 49 32.99 -25.03 -10.05
CA MET A 49 32.26 -23.85 -10.47
C MET A 49 31.06 -23.85 -9.57
N ASP A 50 30.99 -22.85 -8.71
CA ASP A 50 29.84 -22.66 -7.86
C ASP A 50 28.73 -22.38 -8.87
N MET A 51 28.07 -23.45 -9.30
CA MET A 51 26.80 -23.38 -10.01
C MET A 51 25.82 -23.00 -8.92
N GLY A 52 25.99 -21.79 -8.37
CA GLY A 52 24.89 -21.04 -7.84
C GLY A 52 23.86 -21.11 -8.95
N VAL A 53 22.80 -21.85 -8.69
CA VAL A 53 21.67 -21.88 -9.60
C VAL A 53 21.29 -20.43 -9.74
N ASP A 54 21.49 -19.88 -10.94
CA ASP A 54 21.03 -18.53 -11.24
C ASP A 54 19.50 -18.61 -11.22
N ASN A 55 18.94 -18.42 -10.03
CA ASN A 55 17.50 -18.46 -9.78
C ASN A 55 16.81 -17.20 -10.30
N ARG A 56 17.54 -16.31 -11.00
CA ARG A 56 16.93 -15.17 -11.67
C ARG A 56 16.15 -15.70 -12.86
N ALA A 57 14.88 -15.31 -12.92
CA ALA A 57 14.06 -15.45 -14.11
C ALA A 57 14.84 -14.89 -15.33
N VAL A 58 15.14 -15.75 -16.31
CA VAL A 58 15.73 -15.31 -17.58
C VAL A 58 14.64 -14.56 -18.34
N THR A 59 14.70 -13.24 -18.31
CA THR A 59 13.78 -12.38 -19.07
C THR A 59 14.44 -12.00 -20.39
N GLU A 60 13.93 -12.51 -21.50
CA GLU A 60 14.24 -11.92 -22.80
C GLU A 60 13.58 -10.54 -22.88
N ASN A 61 14.33 -9.53 -23.33
CA ASN A 61 13.80 -8.18 -23.50
C ASN A 61 12.93 -8.12 -24.75
N ARG A 62 11.62 -8.34 -24.60
CA ARG A 62 10.64 -8.30 -25.69
C ARG A 62 9.96 -6.94 -25.79
N GLU A 63 9.72 -6.50 -27.02
CA GLU A 63 8.96 -5.28 -27.28
C GLU A 63 7.50 -5.45 -26.80
N ARG A 64 6.97 -4.40 -26.17
CA ARG A 64 5.63 -4.39 -25.57
C ARG A 64 4.60 -3.93 -26.60
N SER A 65 3.51 -4.69 -26.76
CA SER A 65 2.37 -4.21 -27.54
C SER A 65 1.49 -3.19 -26.78
N ASN A 66 0.48 -2.67 -27.46
CA ASN A 66 -0.55 -1.81 -26.87
C ASN A 66 -1.71 -2.59 -26.24
N VAL A 67 -1.60 -3.92 -26.14
CA VAL A 67 -2.65 -4.82 -25.65
C VAL A 67 -2.24 -5.42 -24.30
N ARG A 68 -3.14 -5.32 -23.33
CA ARG A 68 -2.96 -5.89 -21.99
C ARG A 68 -4.14 -6.76 -21.60
N ILE A 69 -3.86 -7.94 -21.06
CA ILE A 69 -4.84 -8.82 -20.43
C ILE A 69 -4.90 -8.47 -18.95
N ILE A 70 -6.12 -8.31 -18.42
CA ILE A 70 -6.40 -8.21 -16.97
C ILE A 70 -7.20 -9.43 -16.56
N ASN A 71 -6.61 -10.29 -15.74
CA ASN A 71 -7.15 -11.60 -15.42
C ASN A 71 -7.82 -11.61 -14.04
N MET A 72 -9.14 -11.60 -14.03
CA MET A 72 -9.96 -11.65 -12.80
C MET A 72 -10.61 -13.02 -12.60
N ALA A 73 -10.43 -13.92 -13.55
CA ALA A 73 -11.10 -15.21 -13.61
C ALA A 73 -10.20 -16.40 -13.28
N GLY A 74 -8.94 -16.16 -12.94
CA GLY A 74 -7.98 -17.21 -12.56
C GLY A 74 -7.48 -18.05 -13.73
N PHE A 75 -7.56 -17.55 -14.97
CA PHE A 75 -6.91 -18.19 -16.12
C PHE A 75 -5.42 -18.32 -15.83
N ASN A 76 -4.85 -19.50 -16.04
CA ASN A 76 -3.46 -19.77 -15.70
C ASN A 76 -2.66 -20.35 -16.87
N GLN A 77 -3.30 -20.58 -18.02
CA GLN A 77 -2.66 -21.08 -19.23
C GLN A 77 -2.85 -20.16 -20.43
N VAL A 78 -1.85 -20.11 -21.31
CA VAL A 78 -1.88 -19.39 -22.59
C VAL A 78 -1.28 -20.24 -23.69
N ILE A 79 -1.99 -20.34 -24.82
CA ILE A 79 -1.55 -20.96 -26.07
C ILE A 79 -1.62 -19.91 -27.17
N SER A 80 -0.60 -19.87 -28.04
CA SER A 80 -0.65 -19.15 -29.32
C SER A 80 -0.37 -20.12 -30.46
N GLY A 81 -1.33 -20.31 -31.36
CA GLY A 81 -1.23 -21.31 -32.42
C GLY A 81 -1.07 -22.73 -31.86
N LYS A 82 0.09 -23.34 -32.06
CA LYS A 82 0.45 -24.68 -31.53
C LYS A 82 1.38 -24.62 -30.32
N ASP A 83 1.80 -23.43 -29.92
CA ASP A 83 2.80 -23.24 -28.88
C ASP A 83 2.13 -22.94 -27.52
N SER A 84 2.48 -23.73 -26.51
CA SER A 84 2.13 -23.44 -25.12
C SER A 84 3.10 -22.39 -24.57
N LEU A 85 2.58 -21.20 -24.28
CA LEU A 85 3.40 -20.12 -23.72
C LEU A 85 3.60 -20.31 -22.21
N THR A 86 2.68 -21.01 -21.55
CA THR A 86 2.72 -21.43 -20.13
C THR A 86 3.12 -22.90 -19.98
N ASN A 87 3.39 -23.35 -18.75
CA ASN A 87 3.94 -24.69 -18.48
C ASN A 87 2.90 -25.84 -18.42
N PHE A 88 1.60 -25.54 -18.33
CA PHE A 88 0.51 -26.53 -18.21
C PHE A 88 0.63 -27.53 -17.04
N ILE A 89 1.47 -27.23 -16.04
CA ILE A 89 1.67 -28.10 -14.89
C ILE A 89 0.53 -27.89 -13.88
N VAL A 90 -0.09 -28.99 -13.47
CA VAL A 90 -1.09 -29.04 -12.41
C VAL A 90 -0.51 -29.79 -11.23
N ARG A 91 -0.57 -29.19 -10.03
CA ARG A 91 -0.01 -29.75 -8.80
C ARG A 91 -1.12 -30.13 -7.83
N ARG A 92 -0.82 -31.12 -7.00
CA ARG A 92 -1.64 -31.54 -5.86
C ARG A 92 -1.47 -30.55 -4.70
N PRO A 93 -2.56 -30.07 -4.06
CA PRO A 93 -2.46 -29.13 -2.93
C PRO A 93 -1.69 -29.69 -1.72
N ASP A 94 -1.68 -31.01 -1.54
CA ASP A 94 -1.01 -31.71 -0.44
C ASP A 94 0.45 -32.11 -0.77
N ALA A 95 0.94 -31.81 -1.97
CA ALA A 95 2.29 -32.16 -2.37
C ALA A 95 3.34 -31.18 -1.78
N PRO A 96 4.54 -31.65 -1.39
CA PRO A 96 5.62 -30.80 -0.89
C PRO A 96 6.09 -29.69 -1.84
N ASP A 97 5.77 -29.81 -3.13
CA ASP A 97 6.10 -28.88 -4.20
C ASP A 97 4.87 -28.16 -4.78
N THR A 98 3.77 -28.08 -4.02
CA THR A 98 2.49 -27.47 -4.45
C THR A 98 2.65 -26.06 -5.03
N ASP A 99 3.54 -25.23 -4.47
CA ASP A 99 3.76 -23.85 -4.91
C ASP A 99 4.95 -23.69 -5.88
N ARG A 100 5.58 -24.79 -6.32
CA ARG A 100 6.79 -24.77 -7.14
C ARG A 100 6.47 -25.12 -8.60
N TYR A 101 6.47 -24.10 -9.44
CA TYR A 101 6.23 -24.22 -10.86
C TYR A 101 7.46 -23.75 -11.67
N PRO A 102 7.86 -24.47 -12.72
CA PRO A 102 8.94 -24.02 -13.58
C PRO A 102 8.48 -22.85 -14.47
N GLY A 103 9.32 -21.84 -14.61
CA GLY A 103 9.12 -20.73 -15.53
C GLY A 103 9.12 -21.16 -17.01
N THR A 104 8.54 -20.34 -17.87
CA THR A 104 8.67 -20.41 -19.34
C THR A 104 9.28 -19.12 -19.88
N SER A 105 9.64 -19.07 -21.17
CA SER A 105 10.23 -17.85 -21.73
C SER A 105 9.29 -16.63 -21.72
N TYR A 106 7.97 -16.84 -21.76
CA TYR A 106 6.96 -15.77 -21.65
C TYR A 106 6.50 -15.49 -20.21
N PHE A 107 6.61 -16.49 -19.33
CA PHE A 107 6.21 -16.42 -17.92
C PHE A 107 7.34 -16.98 -17.04
N PRO A 108 8.44 -16.24 -16.85
CA PRO A 108 9.69 -16.81 -16.33
C PRO A 108 9.70 -17.02 -14.81
N VAL A 109 8.71 -16.52 -14.08
CA VAL A 109 8.61 -16.67 -12.62
C VAL A 109 8.03 -18.04 -12.24
N ASP A 110 6.83 -18.35 -12.73
CA ASP A 110 6.09 -19.57 -12.36
C ASP A 110 5.48 -20.31 -13.56
N GLY A 111 5.75 -19.83 -14.78
CA GLY A 111 5.25 -20.44 -16.02
C GLY A 111 3.75 -20.32 -16.22
N ARG A 112 3.07 -19.42 -15.49
CA ARG A 112 1.59 -19.29 -15.49
C ARG A 112 1.16 -17.87 -15.80
N LEU A 113 -0.06 -17.74 -16.34
CA LEU A 113 -0.69 -16.43 -16.52
C LEU A 113 -1.06 -15.83 -15.15
N GLY A 114 -0.47 -14.67 -14.84
CA GLY A 114 -0.78 -13.91 -13.63
C GLY A 114 -2.02 -13.02 -13.74
N LYS A 115 -2.14 -12.04 -12.83
CA LYS A 115 -3.26 -11.08 -12.79
C LYS A 115 -3.27 -10.07 -13.93
N SER A 116 -2.11 -9.80 -14.53
CA SER A 116 -1.96 -8.86 -15.64
C SER A 116 -0.81 -9.29 -16.54
N TRP A 117 -0.98 -9.13 -17.85
CA TRP A 117 0.06 -9.46 -18.83
C TRP A 117 -0.07 -8.54 -20.05
N VAL A 118 1.01 -7.82 -20.36
CA VAL A 118 1.13 -7.09 -21.63
C VAL A 118 1.59 -8.08 -22.68
N ILE A 119 0.80 -8.26 -23.74
CA ILE A 119 1.11 -9.24 -24.78
C ILE A 119 2.37 -8.76 -25.52
N PRO A 120 3.43 -9.58 -25.59
CA PRO A 120 4.61 -9.25 -26.38
C PRO A 120 4.30 -9.04 -27.87
N GLN A 121 4.99 -8.10 -28.51
CA GLN A 121 4.73 -7.73 -29.89
C GLN A 121 5.11 -8.83 -30.90
N ASP A 122 6.05 -9.70 -30.55
CA ASP A 122 6.48 -10.86 -31.35
C ASP A 122 5.39 -11.93 -31.51
N LEU A 123 4.32 -11.90 -30.69
CA LEU A 123 3.16 -12.77 -30.84
C LEU A 123 2.15 -12.27 -31.88
N PHE A 124 2.27 -11.02 -32.35
CA PHE A 124 1.37 -10.47 -33.35
C PHE A 124 1.86 -10.82 -34.75
N ASN A 125 0.94 -11.21 -35.61
CA ASN A 125 1.24 -11.52 -37.00
C ASN A 125 1.51 -10.25 -37.82
N GLN A 126 1.81 -10.42 -39.12
CA GLN A 126 2.07 -9.30 -40.04
C GLN A 126 0.89 -8.33 -40.24
N GLN A 127 -0.31 -8.69 -39.78
CA GLN A 127 -1.51 -7.83 -39.79
C GLN A 127 -1.78 -7.21 -38.41
N ASP A 128 -0.79 -7.21 -37.52
CA ASP A 128 -0.90 -6.75 -36.14
C ASP A 128 -2.04 -7.45 -35.37
N GLN A 129 -2.31 -8.72 -35.66
CA GLN A 129 -3.31 -9.53 -34.95
C GLN A 129 -2.65 -10.65 -34.15
N VAL A 130 -3.17 -10.91 -32.96
CA VAL A 130 -2.84 -12.09 -32.15
C VAL A 130 -4.10 -12.89 -31.89
N LYS A 131 -3.99 -14.23 -31.96
CA LYS A 131 -5.03 -15.16 -31.51
C LYS A 131 -4.47 -16.06 -30.42
N LEU A 132 -5.09 -16.04 -29.26
CA LEU A 132 -4.69 -16.85 -28.11
C LEU A 132 -5.82 -17.76 -27.67
N THR A 133 -5.47 -18.89 -27.06
CA THR A 133 -6.38 -19.68 -26.24
C THR A 133 -5.94 -19.55 -24.79
N LEU A 134 -6.84 -19.12 -23.92
CA LEU A 134 -6.60 -18.91 -22.50
C LEU A 134 -7.33 -20.02 -21.73
N GLY A 135 -6.61 -20.71 -20.84
CA GLY A 135 -7.14 -21.87 -20.13
C GLY A 135 -7.07 -21.75 -18.61
N ILE A 136 -8.06 -22.33 -17.93
CA ILE A 136 -7.98 -22.69 -16.51
C ILE A 136 -7.61 -24.17 -16.43
N ARG A 137 -6.55 -24.47 -15.69
CA ARG A 137 -6.18 -25.84 -15.30
C ARG A 137 -6.02 -25.94 -13.80
N HIS A 138 -6.67 -26.93 -13.16
CA HIS A 138 -6.59 -27.17 -11.71
C HIS A 138 -6.61 -28.67 -11.40
N TYR A 139 -6.23 -29.03 -10.18
CA TYR A 139 -6.00 -30.42 -9.78
C TYR A 139 -7.21 -31.35 -10.00
N GLN A 140 -8.42 -30.87 -9.71
CA GLN A 140 -9.63 -31.67 -9.78
C GLN A 140 -10.31 -31.68 -11.17
N GLY A 141 -9.88 -30.85 -12.13
CA GLY A 141 -10.43 -30.79 -13.49
C GLY A 141 -11.88 -30.29 -13.64
N ALA A 142 -12.68 -30.18 -12.58
CA ALA A 142 -14.08 -29.76 -12.60
C ALA A 142 -14.36 -28.32 -13.15
N LEU A 143 -13.47 -27.38 -12.88
CA LEU A 143 -13.50 -25.98 -13.37
C LEU A 143 -12.62 -25.71 -14.60
N ASP A 144 -12.11 -26.74 -15.28
CA ASP A 144 -11.24 -26.54 -16.44
C ASP A 144 -12.07 -25.98 -17.60
N ARG A 145 -11.59 -24.88 -18.19
CA ARG A 145 -12.24 -24.23 -19.33
C ARG A 145 -11.24 -23.49 -20.19
N ASP A 146 -11.56 -23.40 -21.47
CA ASP A 146 -10.78 -22.64 -22.45
C ASP A 146 -11.65 -21.57 -23.10
N ILE A 147 -11.05 -20.40 -23.32
CA ILE A 147 -11.64 -19.32 -24.11
C ILE A 147 -10.67 -18.92 -25.22
N THR A 148 -11.22 -18.61 -26.39
CA THR A 148 -10.42 -18.10 -27.51
C THR A 148 -10.53 -16.59 -27.56
N PHE A 149 -9.38 -15.94 -27.68
CA PHE A 149 -9.20 -14.51 -27.65
C PHE A 149 -8.53 -14.05 -28.95
N GLN A 150 -8.97 -12.92 -29.49
CA GLN A 150 -8.29 -12.24 -30.60
C GLN A 150 -8.18 -10.75 -30.30
N ALA A 151 -7.02 -10.17 -30.59
CA ALA A 151 -6.78 -8.75 -30.45
C ALA A 151 -5.89 -8.18 -31.54
N ALA A 152 -6.03 -6.86 -31.73
CA ALA A 152 -5.23 -6.05 -32.63
C ALA A 152 -4.24 -5.19 -31.83
N ASN A 153 -2.99 -5.10 -32.29
CA ASN A 153 -2.02 -4.15 -31.76
C ASN A 153 -2.19 -2.79 -32.47
N ASP A 154 -3.07 -1.93 -31.94
CA ASP A 154 -3.26 -0.57 -32.46
C ASP A 154 -2.68 0.47 -31.50
N TYR A 155 -1.63 1.18 -31.94
CA TYR A 155 -0.99 2.25 -31.17
C TYR A 155 -1.95 3.43 -30.87
N ARG A 156 -2.91 3.69 -31.75
CA ARG A 156 -3.88 4.78 -31.57
C ARG A 156 -5.00 4.40 -30.61
N LYS A 157 -5.18 3.11 -30.35
CA LYS A 157 -6.21 2.57 -29.48
C LYS A 157 -5.66 1.45 -28.59
N PRO A 158 -4.84 1.77 -27.58
CA PRO A 158 -4.43 0.79 -26.58
C PRO A 158 -5.65 0.16 -25.90
N MET A 159 -5.62 -1.14 -25.68
CA MET A 159 -6.77 -1.90 -25.18
C MET A 159 -6.39 -2.75 -23.97
N ASP A 160 -7.27 -2.73 -22.97
CA ASP A 160 -7.32 -3.74 -21.93
C ASP A 160 -8.41 -4.77 -22.26
N TYR A 161 -8.11 -6.04 -22.04
CA TYR A 161 -9.06 -7.14 -22.14
C TYR A 161 -9.21 -7.82 -20.78
N PHE A 162 -10.37 -7.62 -20.17
CA PHE A 162 -10.72 -8.14 -18.85
C PHE A 162 -11.28 -9.55 -18.98
N LEU A 163 -10.63 -10.54 -18.37
CA LEU A 163 -11.12 -11.90 -18.28
C LEU A 163 -12.05 -12.01 -17.06
N MET A 164 -13.34 -12.22 -17.30
CA MET A 164 -14.39 -12.14 -16.29
C MET A 164 -14.64 -13.50 -15.60
N PRO A 165 -14.86 -13.52 -14.26
CA PRO A 165 -15.18 -14.74 -13.51
C PRO A 165 -16.65 -15.16 -13.72
N THR A 166 -17.08 -15.36 -14.96
CA THR A 166 -18.48 -15.69 -15.36
C THR A 166 -19.06 -16.97 -14.73
N LEU A 167 -18.22 -17.85 -14.18
CA LEU A 167 -18.66 -18.98 -13.34
C LEU A 167 -19.31 -18.52 -12.03
N PHE A 168 -18.91 -17.36 -11.50
CA PHE A 168 -19.29 -16.84 -10.19
C PHE A 168 -20.13 -15.56 -10.27
N MET A 169 -20.40 -15.07 -11.48
CA MET A 169 -21.22 -13.87 -11.72
C MET A 169 -22.07 -14.00 -12.98
N ASP A 170 -23.08 -13.15 -13.08
CA ASP A 170 -23.86 -12.91 -14.31
C ASP A 170 -23.67 -11.49 -14.83
N GLY A 171 -24.11 -11.24 -16.07
CA GLY A 171 -24.21 -9.89 -16.65
C GLY A 171 -23.01 -9.40 -17.45
N GLN A 172 -21.92 -10.17 -17.55
CA GLN A 172 -20.76 -9.86 -18.39
C GLN A 172 -20.33 -11.08 -19.23
N PRO A 173 -19.78 -10.88 -20.45
CA PRO A 173 -19.17 -11.95 -21.23
C PRO A 173 -17.82 -12.39 -20.63
N ASP A 174 -17.26 -13.51 -21.11
CA ASP A 174 -15.96 -14.01 -20.63
C ASP A 174 -14.80 -13.02 -20.83
N ILE A 175 -14.88 -12.17 -21.87
CA ILE A 175 -13.89 -11.15 -22.18
C ILE A 175 -14.58 -9.82 -22.45
N VAL A 176 -14.18 -8.78 -21.72
CA VAL A 176 -14.63 -7.39 -21.96
C VAL A 176 -13.45 -6.55 -22.43
N ALA A 177 -13.60 -5.89 -23.58
CA ALA A 177 -12.56 -5.04 -24.17
C ALA A 177 -12.82 -3.57 -23.84
N VAL A 178 -11.81 -2.88 -23.29
CA VAL A 178 -11.93 -1.47 -22.88
C VAL A 178 -10.72 -0.68 -23.40
N PRO A 179 -10.93 0.43 -24.15
CA PRO A 179 -9.83 1.32 -24.52
C PRO A 179 -9.12 1.89 -23.29
N ARG A 180 -7.81 2.09 -23.35
CA ARG A 180 -6.99 2.62 -22.25
C ARG A 180 -6.24 3.87 -22.70
N ALA A 181 -6.18 4.87 -21.83
CA ALA A 181 -5.32 6.03 -22.06
C ALA A 181 -3.88 5.71 -21.64
N VAL A 182 -2.93 6.13 -22.47
CA VAL A 182 -1.49 5.99 -22.19
C VAL A 182 -0.76 7.33 -22.17
N SER A 183 -1.49 8.42 -22.44
CA SER A 183 -0.93 9.77 -22.44
C SER A 183 -0.90 10.36 -21.03
N ALA A 184 0.17 11.09 -20.75
CA ALA A 184 0.31 11.84 -19.51
C ALA A 184 -0.83 12.87 -19.31
N PRO A 185 -1.11 13.27 -18.06
CA PRO A 185 -1.91 14.43 -17.70
C PRO A 185 -1.49 15.70 -18.44
N SER A 186 -2.47 16.52 -18.80
CA SER A 186 -2.27 17.83 -19.41
C SER A 186 -1.61 18.82 -18.43
N LYS A 187 -1.87 18.67 -17.13
CA LYS A 187 -1.22 19.44 -16.06
C LYS A 187 -0.09 18.62 -15.41
N PRO A 188 1.11 19.19 -15.24
CA PRO A 188 2.29 18.43 -14.83
C PRO A 188 2.27 17.99 -13.36
N ASP A 189 1.47 18.62 -12.50
CA ASP A 189 1.26 18.25 -11.09
C ASP A 189 0.01 17.37 -10.88
N HIS A 190 -0.59 16.83 -11.95
CA HIS A 190 -1.80 16.03 -11.89
C HIS A 190 -1.54 14.56 -12.22
N PHE A 191 -2.53 13.71 -11.94
CA PHE A 191 -2.66 12.35 -12.44
C PHE A 191 -4.00 12.18 -13.17
N LYS A 192 -4.13 11.12 -13.97
CA LYS A 192 -5.39 10.72 -14.59
C LYS A 192 -6.03 9.56 -13.85
N ILE A 193 -7.35 9.60 -13.68
CA ILE A 193 -8.12 8.48 -13.13
C ILE A 193 -9.45 8.33 -13.86
N ARG A 194 -9.94 7.09 -13.94
CA ARG A 194 -11.29 6.78 -14.42
C ARG A 194 -11.91 5.65 -13.62
N VAL A 195 -13.19 5.40 -13.85
CA VAL A 195 -13.90 4.22 -13.34
C VAL A 195 -14.21 3.27 -14.50
N VAL A 196 -14.00 1.98 -14.28
CA VAL A 196 -14.48 0.91 -15.16
C VAL A 196 -15.43 0.04 -14.33
N ASN A 197 -16.69 -0.08 -14.72
CA ASN A 197 -17.69 -0.88 -14.02
C ASN A 197 -18.02 -2.16 -14.80
N LEU A 198 -17.45 -3.27 -14.34
CA LEU A 198 -17.72 -4.63 -14.80
C LEU A 198 -18.38 -5.47 -13.70
N GLY A 199 -19.02 -4.82 -12.71
CA GLY A 199 -19.78 -5.52 -11.68
C GLY A 199 -21.00 -6.25 -12.26
N GLY A 200 -21.54 -7.18 -11.49
CA GLY A 200 -22.75 -7.91 -11.86
C GLY A 200 -23.30 -8.75 -10.70
N PRO A 201 -24.49 -9.36 -10.87
CA PRO A 201 -25.06 -10.24 -9.85
C PRO A 201 -24.13 -11.41 -9.54
N ILE A 202 -23.91 -11.67 -8.26
CA ILE A 202 -23.03 -12.74 -7.78
C ILE A 202 -23.80 -14.06 -7.66
N LYS A 203 -23.21 -15.14 -8.18
CA LYS A 203 -23.73 -16.52 -8.02
C LYS A 203 -23.28 -17.07 -6.67
N HIS A 204 -24.08 -17.98 -6.11
CA HIS A 204 -23.75 -18.69 -4.85
C HIS A 204 -23.48 -17.74 -3.68
N GLN A 205 -24.44 -16.85 -3.41
CA GLN A 205 -24.39 -15.93 -2.28
C GLN A 205 -24.21 -16.67 -0.95
N THR A 206 -23.35 -16.15 -0.09
CA THR A 206 -23.22 -16.65 1.28
C THR A 206 -24.34 -16.10 2.18
N MET A 207 -24.56 -16.76 3.31
CA MET A 207 -25.51 -16.33 4.35
C MET A 207 -24.78 -16.30 5.69
N GLY A 208 -24.77 -15.14 6.34
CA GLY A 208 -24.30 -15.00 7.71
C GLY A 208 -25.46 -15.06 8.71
N LEU A 209 -25.12 -15.07 9.99
CA LEU A 209 -26.09 -15.09 11.09
C LEU A 209 -27.04 -13.89 11.06
N LEU A 210 -26.56 -12.74 10.59
CA LEU A 210 -27.31 -11.48 10.48
C LEU A 210 -27.93 -11.23 9.10
N GLY A 211 -27.86 -12.20 8.18
CA GLY A 211 -28.57 -12.14 6.90
C GLY A 211 -27.76 -12.60 5.69
N MET A 212 -28.45 -12.58 4.55
CA MET A 212 -27.88 -12.90 3.23
C MET A 212 -26.80 -11.92 2.83
N GLN A 213 -25.87 -12.38 1.99
CA GLN A 213 -24.90 -11.53 1.34
C GLN A 213 -25.58 -10.36 0.61
N GLU A 214 -25.06 -9.16 0.84
CA GLU A 214 -25.59 -7.94 0.25
C GLU A 214 -25.40 -7.91 -1.27
N ASP A 215 -26.46 -7.55 -1.99
CA ASP A 215 -26.37 -7.23 -3.42
C ASP A 215 -25.91 -5.78 -3.63
N ILE A 216 -24.66 -5.60 -4.01
CA ILE A 216 -24.07 -4.31 -4.39
C ILE A 216 -23.84 -4.18 -5.90
N THR A 217 -24.79 -4.68 -6.69
CA THR A 217 -24.83 -4.49 -8.14
C THR A 217 -25.45 -3.13 -8.50
N GLY A 218 -24.94 -2.49 -9.54
CA GLY A 218 -25.57 -1.30 -10.13
C GLY A 218 -24.57 -0.30 -10.68
N ALA A 219 -25.08 0.91 -10.94
CA ALA A 219 -24.28 2.03 -11.40
C ALA A 219 -23.42 2.58 -10.28
N VAL A 220 -22.17 2.92 -10.60
CA VAL A 220 -21.18 3.35 -9.61
C VAL A 220 -20.72 4.78 -9.86
N SER A 221 -20.42 5.50 -8.78
CA SER A 221 -19.88 6.85 -8.83
C SER A 221 -18.62 6.97 -8.00
N LEU A 222 -17.63 7.70 -8.52
CA LEU A 222 -16.39 7.99 -7.80
C LEU A 222 -16.59 9.10 -6.77
N ALA A 223 -16.22 8.82 -5.53
CA ALA A 223 -16.27 9.75 -4.42
C ALA A 223 -14.93 9.86 -3.67
N TYR A 224 -14.70 11.00 -3.04
CA TYR A 224 -13.65 11.19 -2.03
C TYR A 224 -13.99 10.44 -0.73
N ALA A 225 -13.09 10.48 0.26
CA ALA A 225 -13.23 9.73 1.50
C ALA A 225 -14.48 10.14 2.31
N ASP A 226 -14.95 11.37 2.17
CA ASP A 226 -16.16 11.90 2.83
C ASP A 226 -17.45 11.63 2.04
N GLY A 227 -17.36 10.91 0.92
CA GLY A 227 -18.50 10.59 0.06
C GLY A 227 -18.88 11.69 -0.93
N THR A 228 -18.18 12.82 -0.96
CA THR A 228 -18.40 13.85 -1.99
C THR A 228 -17.98 13.33 -3.36
N LEU A 229 -18.85 13.47 -4.36
CA LEU A 229 -18.59 12.99 -5.72
C LEU A 229 -17.44 13.78 -6.36
N VAL A 230 -16.53 13.07 -7.03
CA VAL A 230 -15.30 13.66 -7.57
C VAL A 230 -15.55 14.50 -8.82
N SER A 231 -16.31 13.96 -9.77
CA SER A 231 -16.63 14.61 -11.05
C SER A 231 -17.90 14.01 -11.63
N THR A 232 -18.68 14.82 -12.36
CA THR A 232 -19.86 14.34 -13.10
C THR A 232 -19.51 13.29 -14.16
N GLN A 233 -18.29 13.33 -14.72
CA GLN A 233 -17.83 12.36 -15.72
C GLN A 233 -17.57 10.97 -15.15
N THR A 234 -17.30 10.87 -13.84
CA THR A 234 -17.03 9.61 -13.14
C THR A 234 -18.22 9.15 -12.29
N ASN A 235 -19.43 9.65 -12.58
CA ASN A 235 -20.64 9.36 -11.84
C ASN A 235 -21.59 8.48 -12.66
N ASN A 236 -22.32 7.62 -11.96
CA ASN A 236 -23.38 6.79 -12.53
C ASN A 236 -22.92 5.88 -13.68
N ILE A 237 -21.72 5.34 -13.59
CA ILE A 237 -21.13 4.46 -14.60
C ILE A 237 -21.86 3.13 -14.55
N GLN A 238 -22.64 2.86 -15.58
CA GLN A 238 -23.42 1.64 -15.73
C GLN A 238 -22.52 0.48 -16.17
N THR A 239 -22.93 -0.75 -15.85
CA THR A 239 -22.22 -1.98 -16.24
C THR A 239 -22.20 -2.22 -17.77
N ASN A 240 -23.14 -1.63 -18.51
CA ASN A 240 -23.20 -1.68 -19.98
C ASN A 240 -22.40 -0.57 -20.67
N ALA A 241 -22.24 0.60 -20.03
CA ALA A 241 -21.35 1.66 -20.49
C ALA A 241 -19.87 1.30 -20.26
N VAL A 242 -19.62 0.44 -19.26
CA VAL A 242 -18.34 -0.18 -18.90
C VAL A 242 -17.29 0.78 -18.38
N ALA A 243 -17.12 1.98 -18.93
CA ALA A 243 -16.05 2.90 -18.54
C ALA A 243 -16.49 4.37 -18.56
N SER A 244 -15.94 5.15 -17.64
CA SER A 244 -15.93 6.61 -17.73
C SER A 244 -14.77 7.10 -18.59
N ASP A 245 -14.85 8.37 -18.99
CA ASP A 245 -13.66 9.11 -19.43
C ASP A 245 -12.65 9.27 -18.28
N TYR A 246 -11.40 9.53 -18.65
CA TYR A 246 -10.36 9.91 -17.69
C TYR A 246 -10.52 11.38 -17.28
N ILE A 247 -10.48 11.62 -15.98
CA ILE A 247 -10.39 12.96 -15.39
C ILE A 247 -8.99 13.21 -14.86
N GLU A 248 -8.61 14.48 -14.75
CA GLU A 248 -7.34 14.89 -14.14
C GLU A 248 -7.57 15.48 -12.75
N LEU A 249 -6.84 14.94 -11.77
CA LEU A 249 -6.85 15.39 -10.39
C LEU A 249 -5.45 15.81 -9.95
N PRO A 250 -5.31 16.82 -9.07
CA PRO A 250 -4.01 17.19 -8.53
C PRO A 250 -3.40 16.00 -7.79
N TYR A 251 -2.08 15.82 -7.89
CA TYR A 251 -1.42 14.74 -7.17
C TYR A 251 -1.64 14.86 -5.65
N GLY A 252 -1.62 13.72 -4.97
CA GLY A 252 -1.87 13.69 -3.54
C GLY A 252 -2.22 12.32 -3.00
N THR A 253 -2.49 12.29 -1.70
CA THR A 253 -2.93 11.08 -0.99
C THR A 253 -4.45 11.09 -0.86
N TYR A 254 -5.08 10.10 -1.46
CA TYR A 254 -6.53 9.96 -1.58
C TYR A 254 -6.99 8.61 -1.06
N GLN A 255 -8.17 8.59 -0.45
CA GLN A 255 -8.96 7.39 -0.19
C GLN A 255 -10.23 7.46 -1.02
N PHE A 256 -10.16 7.00 -2.26
CA PHE A 256 -11.33 6.95 -3.12
C PHE A 256 -12.32 5.88 -2.66
N ARG A 257 -13.61 6.21 -2.77
CA ARG A 257 -14.73 5.29 -2.56
C ARG A 257 -15.54 5.18 -3.85
N LEU A 258 -16.13 4.02 -4.09
CA LEU A 258 -17.12 3.84 -5.14
C LEU A 258 -18.49 3.63 -4.51
N LEU A 259 -19.44 4.48 -4.91
CA LEU A 259 -20.77 4.53 -4.35
C LEU A 259 -21.81 4.06 -5.37
N LEU A 260 -22.74 3.22 -4.92
CA LEU A 260 -23.99 2.97 -5.65
C LEU A 260 -24.89 4.21 -5.58
N GLN A 261 -25.93 4.25 -6.42
CA GLN A 261 -26.88 5.37 -6.47
C GLN A 261 -27.54 5.66 -5.10
N ASP A 262 -27.85 4.60 -4.36
CA ASP A 262 -28.42 4.64 -3.01
C ASP A 262 -27.41 5.04 -1.91
N GLY A 263 -26.13 5.23 -2.25
CA GLY A 263 -25.08 5.65 -1.32
C GLY A 263 -24.33 4.50 -0.65
N ARG A 264 -24.69 3.24 -0.89
CA ARG A 264 -23.90 2.09 -0.42
C ARG A 264 -22.52 2.08 -1.06
N GLN A 265 -21.54 1.63 -0.29
CA GLN A 265 -20.14 1.62 -0.69
C GLN A 265 -19.74 0.24 -1.21
N ILE A 266 -18.94 0.21 -2.27
CA ILE A 266 -18.32 -1.01 -2.77
C ILE A 266 -16.98 -1.19 -2.03
N PRO A 267 -16.72 -2.36 -1.41
CA PRO A 267 -15.43 -2.61 -0.77
C PRO A 267 -14.33 -2.77 -1.83
N ALA A 268 -13.12 -2.32 -1.51
CA ALA A 268 -11.96 -2.68 -2.31
C ALA A 268 -11.45 -4.08 -1.97
N LEU A 269 -10.76 -4.71 -2.92
CA LEU A 269 -9.97 -5.91 -2.63
C LEU A 269 -8.87 -5.55 -1.63
N GLY A 270 -8.94 -6.17 -0.44
CA GLY A 270 -7.95 -5.97 0.62
C GLY A 270 -6.61 -6.60 0.27
N ALA A 271 -5.52 -5.89 0.56
CA ALA A 271 -4.15 -6.36 0.32
C ALA A 271 -3.22 -6.26 1.55
N ASP A 272 -3.72 -5.70 2.66
CA ASP A 272 -2.91 -5.43 3.85
C ASP A 272 -3.02 -6.55 4.89
N THR A 273 -3.94 -6.40 5.85
CA THR A 273 -4.15 -7.32 6.96
C THR A 273 -5.32 -8.23 6.64
N TYR A 274 -5.17 -9.53 6.90
CA TYR A 274 -6.22 -10.54 6.67
C TYR A 274 -7.59 -10.10 7.19
N ALA A 275 -7.66 -9.51 8.38
CA ALA A 275 -8.90 -9.01 8.98
C ALA A 275 -9.68 -8.03 8.07
N TYR A 276 -8.99 -7.20 7.28
CA TYR A 276 -9.66 -6.26 6.36
C TYR A 276 -10.17 -6.90 5.08
N THR A 277 -9.82 -8.17 4.83
CA THR A 277 -10.31 -8.99 3.70
C THR A 277 -11.53 -9.84 4.09
N VAL A 278 -11.94 -9.81 5.36
CA VAL A 278 -13.12 -10.54 5.84
C VAL A 278 -14.32 -9.59 5.83
N LEU A 279 -15.35 -9.94 5.05
CA LEU A 279 -16.56 -9.14 4.95
C LEU A 279 -17.68 -9.70 5.81
N HIS A 280 -18.51 -8.79 6.29
CA HIS A 280 -19.79 -9.11 6.88
C HIS A 280 -20.83 -9.29 5.77
N PRO A 281 -21.52 -10.45 5.66
CA PRO A 281 -22.38 -10.76 4.53
C PRO A 281 -23.40 -9.67 4.21
N SER A 282 -24.22 -9.25 5.19
CA SER A 282 -25.38 -8.39 4.92
C SER A 282 -25.07 -6.90 4.73
N THR A 283 -23.81 -6.49 4.91
CA THR A 283 -23.41 -5.07 4.82
C THR A 283 -22.19 -4.83 3.94
N SER A 284 -21.47 -5.89 3.53
CA SER A 284 -20.19 -5.81 2.80
C SER A 284 -19.15 -4.91 3.50
N THR A 285 -19.28 -4.72 4.82
CA THR A 285 -18.33 -4.01 5.68
C THR A 285 -17.30 -5.00 6.23
N ILE A 286 -16.18 -4.50 6.75
CA ILE A 286 -15.18 -5.32 7.44
C ILE A 286 -15.84 -5.98 8.65
N ALA A 287 -15.84 -7.31 8.68
CA ALA A 287 -16.33 -8.10 9.82
C ALA A 287 -15.33 -8.05 10.97
N ILE A 288 -15.84 -7.96 12.19
CA ILE A 288 -15.02 -8.10 13.41
C ILE A 288 -15.03 -9.57 13.82
N ASP A 289 -16.22 -10.15 13.90
CA ASP A 289 -16.46 -11.58 14.14
C ASP A 289 -17.69 -12.06 13.36
N HIS A 290 -18.15 -13.28 13.63
CA HIS A 290 -19.31 -13.90 12.97
C HIS A 290 -20.64 -13.15 13.17
N SER A 291 -20.73 -12.32 14.22
CA SER A 291 -21.93 -11.62 14.69
C SER A 291 -21.79 -10.09 14.72
N SER A 292 -20.59 -9.54 14.55
CA SER A 292 -20.32 -8.12 14.68
C SER A 292 -19.54 -7.57 13.49
N ASN A 293 -19.80 -6.32 13.14
CA ASN A 293 -19.16 -5.66 12.02
C ASN A 293 -18.73 -4.24 12.40
N SER A 294 -17.73 -3.74 11.68
CA SER A 294 -17.10 -2.44 11.97
C SER A 294 -17.81 -1.22 11.39
N ASN A 295 -18.85 -1.43 10.58
CA ASN A 295 -19.47 -0.45 9.70
C ASN A 295 -18.50 0.25 8.70
N LEU A 296 -17.26 -0.23 8.58
CA LEU A 296 -16.26 0.29 7.65
C LEU A 296 -16.18 -0.55 6.39
N HIS A 297 -16.00 0.09 5.23
CA HIS A 297 -15.57 -0.58 4.01
C HIS A 297 -14.07 -0.41 3.87
N TYR A 298 -13.38 -1.47 3.49
CA TYR A 298 -11.99 -1.33 3.10
C TYR A 298 -11.90 -0.50 1.81
N ALA A 299 -11.13 0.57 1.84
CA ALA A 299 -10.80 1.41 0.69
C ALA A 299 -9.36 1.92 0.88
N PRO A 300 -8.43 1.61 -0.04
CA PRO A 300 -7.02 1.91 0.16
C PRO A 300 -6.76 3.41 0.09
N VAL A 301 -5.97 3.90 1.05
CA VAL A 301 -5.34 5.21 1.04
C VAL A 301 -4.09 5.10 0.18
N THR A 302 -4.07 5.82 -0.94
CA THR A 302 -2.99 5.74 -1.93
C THR A 302 -2.49 7.13 -2.28
N THR A 303 -1.17 7.28 -2.42
CA THR A 303 -0.58 8.49 -3.00
C THR A 303 -0.48 8.36 -4.51
N TYR A 304 -1.36 9.08 -5.21
CA TYR A 304 -1.38 9.18 -6.66
C TYR A 304 -0.38 10.26 -7.09
N GLN A 305 0.63 9.83 -7.84
CA GLN A 305 1.80 10.63 -8.17
C GLN A 305 1.59 11.40 -9.50
N PRO A 306 2.25 12.56 -9.67
CA PRO A 306 2.20 13.32 -10.92
C PRO A 306 2.59 12.46 -12.12
N GLY A 307 1.83 12.57 -13.22
CA GLY A 307 2.08 11.81 -14.44
C GLY A 307 1.47 10.40 -14.47
N GLY A 308 0.99 9.89 -13.34
CA GLY A 308 0.35 8.57 -13.27
C GLY A 308 -1.00 8.52 -13.99
N VAL A 309 -1.35 7.34 -14.51
CA VAL A 309 -2.67 7.06 -15.11
C VAL A 309 -3.23 5.81 -14.46
N TYR A 310 -4.46 5.90 -13.96
CA TYR A 310 -5.07 4.87 -13.11
C TYR A 310 -6.50 4.55 -13.54
N THR A 311 -6.92 3.31 -13.32
CA THR A 311 -8.30 2.86 -13.48
C THR A 311 -8.80 2.26 -12.17
N LEU A 312 -9.91 2.77 -11.63
CA LEU A 312 -10.67 2.11 -10.57
C LEU A 312 -11.62 1.11 -11.22
N LEU A 313 -11.25 -0.17 -11.17
CA LEU A 313 -12.02 -1.25 -11.74
C LEU A 313 -12.98 -1.83 -10.71
N VAL A 314 -14.28 -1.84 -11.00
CA VAL A 314 -15.29 -2.62 -10.29
C VAL A 314 -15.50 -3.94 -11.00
N ALA A 315 -15.31 -5.05 -10.30
CA ALA A 315 -15.59 -6.39 -10.79
C ALA A 315 -15.70 -7.36 -9.60
N PRO A 316 -16.27 -8.56 -9.77
CA PRO A 316 -16.28 -9.56 -8.70
C PRO A 316 -14.87 -9.92 -8.25
N GLY A 317 -14.67 -9.87 -6.95
CA GLY A 317 -13.47 -10.28 -6.26
C GLY A 317 -13.81 -11.27 -5.15
N GLU A 318 -12.84 -12.12 -4.81
CA GLU A 318 -12.99 -13.10 -3.74
C GLU A 318 -12.73 -12.44 -2.38
N PHE A 319 -13.61 -12.70 -1.41
CA PHE A 319 -13.48 -12.28 -0.01
C PHE A 319 -13.72 -13.45 0.92
N ASN A 320 -13.19 -13.34 2.13
CA ASN A 320 -13.47 -14.29 3.19
C ASN A 320 -14.68 -13.84 4.01
N TYR A 321 -15.41 -14.81 4.54
CA TYR A 321 -16.57 -14.59 5.41
C TYR A 321 -16.49 -15.55 6.57
N TYR A 322 -16.76 -15.09 7.79
CA TYR A 322 -16.90 -15.97 8.94
C TYR A 322 -18.07 -16.92 8.74
N VAL A 323 -17.85 -18.22 8.99
CA VAL A 323 -18.88 -19.27 8.87
C VAL A 323 -19.27 -19.88 10.21
N ASP A 324 -18.53 -19.57 11.29
CA ASP A 324 -18.86 -20.00 12.64
C ASP A 324 -18.31 -19.05 13.72
N GLU A 325 -18.73 -19.29 14.96
CA GLU A 325 -18.40 -18.47 16.14
C GLU A 325 -16.95 -18.60 16.61
N ILE A 326 -16.22 -19.63 16.16
CA ILE A 326 -14.81 -19.84 16.53
C ILE A 326 -13.84 -19.21 15.53
N GLY A 327 -14.36 -18.52 14.51
CA GLY A 327 -13.60 -17.68 13.59
C GLY A 327 -13.14 -18.39 12.33
N ASN A 328 -13.70 -19.56 11.98
CA ASN A 328 -13.42 -20.16 10.68
C ASN A 328 -14.03 -19.30 9.58
N THR A 329 -13.39 -19.30 8.41
CA THR A 329 -13.82 -18.54 7.24
C THR A 329 -13.97 -19.41 6.00
N SER A 330 -14.80 -18.95 5.08
CA SER A 330 -14.92 -19.48 3.72
C SER A 330 -14.90 -18.35 2.71
N SER A 331 -14.38 -18.64 1.53
CA SER A 331 -14.24 -17.66 0.46
C SER A 331 -15.45 -17.66 -0.48
N TYR A 332 -15.96 -16.46 -0.78
CA TYR A 332 -17.06 -16.22 -1.71
C TYR A 332 -16.78 -14.95 -2.53
N TYR A 333 -17.46 -14.79 -3.66
CA TYR A 333 -17.32 -13.59 -4.48
C TYR A 333 -18.21 -12.45 -3.99
N GLN A 334 -17.77 -11.21 -4.21
CA GLN A 334 -18.57 -10.00 -4.06
C GLN A 334 -18.08 -8.96 -5.08
N ASN A 335 -18.94 -8.07 -5.58
CA ASN A 335 -18.47 -6.93 -6.38
C ASN A 335 -17.49 -6.11 -5.53
N ALA A 336 -16.28 -5.95 -6.04
CA ALA A 336 -15.20 -5.24 -5.38
C ALA A 336 -14.66 -4.16 -6.30
N PHE A 337 -13.88 -3.24 -5.76
CA PHE A 337 -13.02 -2.42 -6.59
C PHE A 337 -11.52 -2.63 -6.36
N GLN A 338 -10.72 -2.35 -7.38
CA GLN A 338 -9.26 -2.33 -7.28
C GLN A 338 -8.69 -1.22 -8.14
N VAL A 339 -7.52 -0.71 -7.73
CA VAL A 339 -6.78 0.31 -8.48
C VAL A 339 -5.83 -0.40 -9.45
N LEU A 340 -6.05 -0.23 -10.74
CA LEU A 340 -5.11 -0.62 -11.78
C LEU A 340 -4.21 0.57 -12.12
N THR A 341 -2.91 0.32 -12.21
CA THR A 341 -1.95 1.29 -12.75
C THR A 341 -1.87 1.09 -14.26
N ASP A 342 -2.35 2.05 -15.03
CA ASP A 342 -2.29 2.04 -16.50
C ASP A 342 -0.93 2.52 -16.98
N VAL A 343 -0.45 3.63 -16.39
CA VAL A 343 0.88 4.17 -16.61
C VAL A 343 1.48 4.48 -15.24
N ALA A 344 2.62 3.83 -14.93
CA ALA A 344 3.33 4.09 -13.71
C ALA A 344 3.88 5.52 -13.72
N ALA A 345 3.60 6.26 -12.65
CA ALA A 345 4.14 7.60 -12.48
C ALA A 345 5.66 7.56 -12.26
N PRO A 346 6.40 8.55 -12.77
CA PRO A 346 7.77 8.77 -12.33
C PRO A 346 7.82 9.13 -10.83
N ALA A 347 8.99 8.96 -10.22
CA ALA A 347 9.21 9.43 -8.86
C ALA A 347 8.99 10.95 -8.77
N ASN A 348 8.17 11.40 -7.82
CA ASN A 348 7.94 12.83 -7.62
C ASN A 348 9.18 13.51 -7.00
N ARG A 349 9.91 14.23 -7.84
CA ARG A 349 11.07 15.05 -7.45
C ARG A 349 10.80 16.55 -7.56
N THR A 350 9.58 16.94 -7.91
CA THR A 350 9.26 18.31 -8.29
C THR A 350 8.32 18.98 -7.32
N TYR A 351 7.31 18.27 -6.82
CA TYR A 351 6.21 18.90 -6.13
C TYR A 351 6.12 18.53 -4.65
N SER A 352 5.75 19.50 -3.82
CA SER A 352 5.32 19.37 -2.43
C SER A 352 3.85 19.81 -2.27
N ARG A 353 3.20 19.50 -1.14
CA ARG A 353 1.82 19.91 -0.85
C ARG A 353 1.78 20.71 0.44
N ILE A 354 1.00 21.79 0.46
CA ILE A 354 0.79 22.62 1.64
C ILE A 354 -0.68 22.93 1.85
N GLN A 355 -1.15 22.88 3.10
CA GLN A 355 -2.43 23.46 3.53
C GLN A 355 -2.18 24.39 4.73
N ALA A 356 -3.10 25.30 5.00
CA ALA A 356 -3.09 26.16 6.18
C ALA A 356 -4.13 25.72 7.22
N ALA A 357 -3.86 25.98 8.49
CA ALA A 357 -4.80 25.79 9.59
C ALA A 357 -4.76 26.99 10.55
N ASN A 358 -5.93 27.49 10.94
CA ASN A 358 -6.04 28.64 11.81
C ASN A 358 -6.31 28.21 13.27
N ALA A 359 -5.28 28.24 14.12
CA ALA A 359 -5.36 28.00 15.55
C ALA A 359 -5.38 29.30 16.38
N ARG A 360 -5.57 30.47 15.75
CA ARG A 360 -5.68 31.77 16.42
C ARG A 360 -7.12 32.26 16.40
N ALA A 361 -7.68 32.48 17.58
CA ALA A 361 -9.02 33.03 17.73
C ALA A 361 -9.09 34.51 17.30
N GLY A 362 -10.31 35.00 17.06
CA GLY A 362 -10.57 36.35 16.60
C GLY A 362 -10.97 36.38 15.13
N GLN A 363 -10.43 37.35 14.38
CA GLN A 363 -10.79 37.54 12.97
C GLN A 363 -10.30 36.38 12.09
N PRO A 364 -11.06 36.02 11.02
CA PRO A 364 -10.59 35.08 10.00
C PRO A 364 -9.27 35.52 9.37
N ILE A 365 -8.50 34.53 8.89
CA ILE A 365 -7.11 34.72 8.49
C ILE A 365 -6.92 34.36 7.02
N ASN A 366 -6.17 35.19 6.30
CA ASN A 366 -5.76 34.93 4.93
C ASN A 366 -4.35 34.32 4.95
N PHE A 367 -4.11 33.31 4.13
CA PHE A 367 -2.79 32.71 3.97
C PHE A 367 -2.32 32.87 2.53
N ARG A 368 -1.03 33.16 2.34
CA ARG A 368 -0.39 33.18 1.02
C ARG A 368 0.98 32.51 1.05
N VAL A 369 1.38 31.97 -0.10
CA VAL A 369 2.70 31.40 -0.34
C VAL A 369 3.27 32.07 -1.59
N ASP A 370 4.44 32.70 -1.47
CA ASP A 370 5.07 33.50 -2.53
C ASP A 370 4.13 34.52 -3.17
N GLY A 371 3.31 35.17 -2.34
CA GLY A 371 2.29 36.14 -2.77
C GLY A 371 1.02 35.53 -3.37
N LYS A 372 0.95 34.22 -3.60
CA LYS A 372 -0.24 33.53 -4.12
C LYS A 372 -1.18 33.10 -2.99
N PRO A 373 -2.51 33.31 -3.09
CA PRO A 373 -3.45 32.86 -2.09
C PRO A 373 -3.40 31.34 -1.86
N LEU A 374 -3.30 30.93 -0.59
CA LEU A 374 -3.47 29.55 -0.13
C LEU A 374 -4.84 29.35 0.52
N ALA A 375 -5.29 30.33 1.31
CA ALA A 375 -6.60 30.35 1.94
C ALA A 375 -7.08 31.79 2.12
N ASP A 376 -8.39 32.01 2.00
CA ASP A 376 -9.02 33.29 2.21
C ASP A 376 -10.08 33.17 3.31
N ALA A 377 -10.11 34.15 4.21
CA ALA A 377 -10.97 34.22 5.39
C ALA A 377 -11.08 32.89 6.18
N LEU A 378 -9.94 32.22 6.43
CA LEU A 378 -9.92 30.93 7.14
C LEU A 378 -10.32 31.13 8.62
N ALA A 379 -11.48 30.60 8.99
CA ALA A 379 -12.06 30.74 10.32
C ALA A 379 -11.25 30.00 11.41
N PHE A 380 -11.39 30.43 12.67
CA PHE A 380 -10.75 29.79 13.81
C PHE A 380 -11.17 28.31 13.95
N GLY A 381 -10.18 27.44 14.03
CA GLY A 381 -10.35 25.99 14.12
C GLY A 381 -10.59 25.29 12.77
N GLN A 382 -10.40 25.97 11.64
CA GLN A 382 -10.56 25.41 10.29
C GLN A 382 -9.20 25.23 9.59
N ALA A 383 -9.18 24.32 8.61
CA ALA A 383 -8.07 24.11 7.70
C ALA A 383 -8.48 24.35 6.24
N SER A 384 -7.53 24.77 5.41
CA SER A 384 -7.74 24.99 3.97
C SER A 384 -7.64 23.70 3.18
N ASN A 385 -8.01 23.75 1.90
CA ASN A 385 -7.59 22.74 0.94
C ASN A 385 -6.06 22.76 0.75
N TYR A 386 -5.50 21.65 0.27
CA TYR A 386 -4.11 21.58 -0.15
C TYR A 386 -3.87 22.31 -1.47
N LEU A 387 -2.70 22.94 -1.56
CA LEU A 387 -2.10 23.48 -2.77
C LEU A 387 -0.84 22.69 -3.11
N ASN A 388 -0.64 22.39 -4.39
CA ASN A 388 0.59 21.81 -4.91
C ASN A 388 1.58 22.92 -5.22
N MET A 389 2.82 22.77 -4.77
CA MET A 389 3.91 23.73 -4.94
C MET A 389 5.11 23.01 -5.56
N ILE A 390 5.93 23.72 -6.34
CA ILE A 390 7.25 23.22 -6.73
C ILE A 390 8.14 23.20 -5.48
N GLN A 391 9.05 22.25 -5.33
CA GLN A 391 10.03 22.22 -4.23
C GLN A 391 10.91 23.49 -4.21
N GLY A 392 11.48 23.80 -3.04
CA GLY A 392 12.36 24.95 -2.87
C GLY A 392 12.00 25.79 -1.65
N THR A 393 12.67 26.94 -1.51
CA THR A 393 12.39 27.89 -0.43
C THR A 393 11.18 28.74 -0.78
N HIS A 394 10.17 28.72 0.07
CA HIS A 394 8.95 29.51 -0.08
C HIS A 394 8.77 30.44 1.10
N ARG A 395 8.23 31.63 0.82
CA ARG A 395 7.78 32.56 1.85
C ARG A 395 6.30 32.37 2.10
N ILE A 396 5.97 31.97 3.33
CA ILE A 396 4.60 31.74 3.79
C ILE A 396 4.21 32.90 4.70
N GLU A 397 3.00 33.43 4.52
CA GLU A 397 2.49 34.56 5.28
C GLU A 397 1.04 34.32 5.71
N ALA A 398 0.74 34.68 6.95
CA ALA A 398 -0.63 34.83 7.45
C ALA A 398 -0.95 36.31 7.61
N LEU A 399 -2.12 36.72 7.14
CA LEU A 399 -2.57 38.09 7.08
C LEU A 399 -3.94 38.25 7.74
N ASP A 400 -4.19 39.42 8.31
CA ASP A 400 -5.54 39.80 8.71
C ASP A 400 -6.38 40.24 7.51
N ALA A 401 -7.66 40.54 7.76
CA ALA A 401 -8.62 40.99 6.75
C ALA A 401 -8.22 42.30 6.05
N SER A 402 -7.32 43.11 6.63
CA SER A 402 -6.81 44.34 6.01
C SER A 402 -5.60 44.10 5.10
N GLY A 403 -5.09 42.87 5.06
CA GLY A 403 -3.88 42.52 4.33
C GLY A 403 -2.59 42.82 5.10
N LYS A 404 -2.67 43.12 6.40
CA LYS A 404 -1.48 43.25 7.25
C LYS A 404 -0.92 41.88 7.58
N VAL A 405 0.39 41.69 7.37
CA VAL A 405 1.09 40.45 7.74
C VAL A 405 1.14 40.34 9.27
N LEU A 406 0.57 39.25 9.78
CA LEU A 406 0.60 38.91 11.21
C LEU A 406 1.84 38.09 11.56
N ALA A 407 2.19 37.13 10.70
CA ALA A 407 3.36 36.28 10.85
C ALA A 407 3.85 35.81 9.48
N SER A 408 5.15 35.57 9.36
CA SER A 408 5.79 35.06 8.15
C SER A 408 6.87 34.03 8.49
N LEU A 409 7.07 33.08 7.59
CA LEU A 409 8.08 32.03 7.68
C LEU A 409 8.67 31.79 6.29
N GLU A 410 9.99 31.68 6.20
CA GLU A 410 10.66 31.12 5.03
C GLU A 410 11.00 29.65 5.30
N GLN A 411 10.61 28.76 4.38
CA GLN A 411 10.87 27.34 4.53
C GLN A 411 11.29 26.70 3.21
N ALA A 412 12.36 25.90 3.26
CA ALA A 412 12.68 24.93 2.22
C ALA A 412 11.72 23.73 2.27
N MET A 413 10.86 23.61 1.28
CA MET A 413 9.94 22.48 1.08
C MET A 413 10.58 21.42 0.21
N GLN A 414 10.49 20.18 0.66
CA GLN A 414 11.05 19.02 -0.02
C GLN A 414 10.00 18.38 -0.94
N PRO A 415 10.42 17.75 -2.06
CA PRO A 415 9.50 17.09 -2.96
C PRO A 415 8.88 15.87 -2.29
N ALA A 416 7.69 15.49 -2.74
CA ALA A 416 6.87 14.41 -2.19
C ALA A 416 6.48 14.55 -0.70
N GLN A 417 6.76 15.69 -0.06
CA GLN A 417 6.33 15.98 1.30
C GLN A 417 4.97 16.67 1.33
N ASN A 418 4.26 16.46 2.44
CA ASN A 418 2.98 17.07 2.73
C ASN A 418 3.10 17.92 4.00
N TYR A 419 2.63 19.16 3.96
CA TYR A 419 2.78 20.11 5.06
C TYR A 419 1.46 20.74 5.48
N THR A 420 1.33 21.00 6.78
CA THR A 420 0.33 21.91 7.34
C THR A 420 1.04 23.11 7.98
N ILE A 421 0.68 24.33 7.58
CA ILE A 421 1.09 25.55 8.28
C ILE A 421 0.01 25.96 9.28
N TRP A 422 0.37 26.04 10.55
CA TRP A 422 -0.50 26.44 11.65
C TRP A 422 -0.20 27.89 12.04
N LEU A 423 -1.19 28.77 11.98
CA LEU A 423 -1.11 30.06 12.69
C LEU A 423 -1.64 29.87 14.11
N TYR A 424 -0.80 30.10 15.11
CA TYR A 424 -1.18 30.01 16.51
C TYR A 424 -0.64 31.22 17.30
N PRO A 425 -1.23 31.56 18.45
CA PRO A 425 -0.67 32.54 19.35
C PRO A 425 0.40 31.91 20.26
N GLN A 426 1.53 32.59 20.42
CA GLN A 426 2.49 32.31 21.50
C GLN A 426 1.85 32.56 22.87
N GLN A 427 2.55 32.17 23.95
CA GLN A 427 2.06 32.40 25.32
C GLN A 427 1.87 33.89 25.66
N ASP A 428 2.57 34.80 24.98
CA ASP A 428 2.39 36.25 25.10
C ASP A 428 1.29 36.81 24.16
N GLY A 429 0.59 35.94 23.43
CA GLY A 429 -0.47 36.29 22.48
C GLY A 429 0.00 36.67 21.08
N LYS A 430 1.32 36.74 20.83
CA LYS A 430 1.84 37.12 19.50
C LYS A 430 1.58 36.01 18.47
N PRO A 431 1.12 36.35 17.26
CA PRO A 431 0.91 35.37 16.19
C PRO A 431 2.24 34.77 15.73
N GLN A 432 2.27 33.44 15.55
CA GLN A 432 3.40 32.71 15.01
C GLN A 432 2.93 31.62 14.03
N LEU A 433 3.75 31.35 13.02
CA LEU A 433 3.59 30.23 12.10
C LEU A 433 4.41 29.02 12.57
N LEU A 434 3.77 27.86 12.63
CA LEU A 434 4.40 26.55 12.82
C LEU A 434 4.15 25.69 11.58
N LEU A 435 5.23 25.23 10.93
CA LEU A 435 5.12 24.27 9.84
C LEU A 435 5.32 22.85 10.34
N VAL A 436 4.42 21.96 9.91
CA VAL A 436 4.37 20.57 10.34
C VAL A 436 4.34 19.66 9.11
N ALA A 437 5.31 18.75 8.98
CA ALA A 437 5.30 17.73 7.93
C ALA A 437 4.41 16.55 8.34
N ASN A 438 3.49 16.15 7.46
CA ASN A 438 2.56 15.06 7.68
C ASN A 438 3.04 13.82 6.91
N ASP A 439 3.29 12.71 7.61
CA ASP A 439 3.62 11.44 6.97
C ASP A 439 2.34 10.75 6.51
N LEU A 440 2.14 10.71 5.19
CA LEU A 440 0.98 10.09 4.56
C LEU A 440 1.32 8.74 3.90
N SER A 441 2.49 8.18 4.18
CA SER A 441 2.99 6.96 3.51
C SER A 441 2.33 5.67 3.97
N GLY A 442 1.72 5.67 5.16
CA GLY A 442 1.25 4.44 5.83
C GLY A 442 2.40 3.51 6.26
N SER A 443 3.65 3.97 6.20
CA SER A 443 4.83 3.20 6.56
C SER A 443 5.13 3.31 8.05
N VAL A 444 5.37 2.17 8.69
CA VAL A 444 5.83 2.06 10.08
C VAL A 444 7.19 1.39 10.08
N TYR A 445 8.19 2.05 10.65
CA TYR A 445 9.52 1.49 10.85
C TYR A 445 9.48 0.37 11.89
N THR A 446 10.05 -0.80 11.57
CA THR A 446 10.07 -1.97 12.45
C THR A 446 11.47 -2.45 12.85
N GLY A 447 12.52 -1.75 12.43
CA GLY A 447 13.91 -2.06 12.79
C GLY A 447 14.86 -2.04 11.61
N ALA A 448 16.16 -2.15 11.88
CA ALA A 448 17.15 -2.40 10.85
C ALA A 448 17.17 -3.90 10.51
N GLN A 449 17.46 -4.23 9.26
CA GLN A 449 17.73 -5.59 8.81
C GLN A 449 19.24 -5.83 8.71
N ASP A 450 19.64 -7.09 8.69
CA ASP A 450 21.05 -7.51 8.61
C ASP A 450 21.75 -7.09 7.30
N ASP A 451 20.96 -6.71 6.28
CA ASP A 451 21.45 -6.20 4.99
C ASP A 451 21.60 -4.67 4.97
N ALA A 452 21.56 -4.01 6.13
CA ALA A 452 21.56 -2.55 6.29
C ALA A 452 20.38 -1.84 5.60
N SER A 453 19.33 -2.57 5.22
CA SER A 453 18.03 -1.98 4.89
C SER A 453 17.20 -1.75 6.15
N PHE A 454 16.12 -0.97 6.02
CA PHE A 454 15.17 -0.75 7.11
C PHE A 454 13.93 -1.59 6.88
N ALA A 455 13.59 -2.44 7.84
CA ALA A 455 12.31 -3.13 7.86
C ALA A 455 11.19 -2.11 8.06
N ARG A 456 10.19 -2.19 7.19
CA ARG A 456 9.00 -1.34 7.22
C ARG A 456 7.77 -2.19 7.02
N LEU A 457 6.72 -1.90 7.78
CA LEU A 457 5.37 -2.34 7.47
C LEU A 457 4.68 -1.20 6.73
N GLN A 458 4.08 -1.50 5.58
CA GLN A 458 3.28 -0.53 4.84
C GLN A 458 1.81 -0.93 4.95
N TYR A 459 1.00 0.02 5.40
CA TYR A 459 -0.45 -0.11 5.43
C TYR A 459 -1.05 0.81 4.36
N GLN A 460 -2.09 0.34 3.68
CA GLN A 460 -2.96 1.11 2.80
C GLN A 460 -4.28 1.45 3.50
N PHE A 461 -4.61 0.83 4.63
CA PHE A 461 -5.75 1.20 5.47
C PHE A 461 -5.32 1.43 6.92
N TYR A 462 -5.13 2.70 7.28
CA TYR A 462 -4.46 3.14 8.51
C TYR A 462 -5.13 4.34 9.19
N PHE A 463 -4.93 4.47 10.51
CA PHE A 463 -5.64 5.43 11.38
C PHE A 463 -4.75 6.35 12.26
N PRO A 464 -3.52 6.72 11.84
CA PRO A 464 -2.56 7.42 12.69
C PRO A 464 -3.05 8.81 13.11
N LYS A 465 -2.77 9.15 14.37
CA LYS A 465 -3.16 10.41 15.00
C LYS A 465 -1.93 11.09 15.58
N ARG A 466 -1.69 12.35 15.19
CA ARG A 466 -0.70 13.25 15.79
C ARG A 466 -1.41 14.21 16.74
N PHE A 467 -0.74 14.59 17.83
CA PHE A 467 -1.26 15.56 18.78
C PHE A 467 -0.38 16.81 18.81
N LEU A 468 -1.01 17.97 18.92
CA LEU A 468 -0.33 19.26 19.03
C LEU A 468 -0.93 20.08 20.17
N ASN A 469 -0.08 20.78 20.90
CA ASN A 469 -0.49 21.87 21.78
C ASN A 469 -0.20 23.21 21.08
N LEU A 470 -1.24 24.00 20.84
CA LEU A 470 -1.18 25.33 20.22
C LEU A 470 -1.98 26.34 21.05
N SER A 471 -2.22 26.03 22.33
CA SER A 471 -3.09 26.81 23.22
C SER A 471 -2.31 27.74 24.15
N ILE A 472 -2.97 28.81 24.60
CA ILE A 472 -2.47 29.74 25.61
C ILE A 472 -2.91 29.26 27.00
N GLY A 473 -2.02 29.33 27.98
CA GLY A 473 -2.33 29.00 29.38
C GLY A 473 -2.21 27.52 29.71
N ASN A 474 -1.75 26.69 28.77
CA ASN A 474 -1.44 25.28 28.99
C ASN A 474 0.02 25.00 28.58
N PRO A 475 1.02 25.24 29.45
CA PRO A 475 2.44 25.12 29.09
C PRO A 475 2.89 23.68 28.79
N TYR A 476 2.23 22.69 29.39
CA TYR A 476 2.40 21.27 29.09
C TYR A 476 1.04 20.59 29.14
N VAL A 477 0.74 19.77 28.13
CA VAL A 477 -0.48 18.96 28.10
C VAL A 477 -0.19 17.52 27.77
N THR A 478 -0.92 16.62 28.40
CA THR A 478 -0.94 15.20 28.06
C THR A 478 -2.32 14.83 27.55
N PHE A 479 -2.39 14.17 26.40
CA PHE A 479 -3.62 13.63 25.84
C PHE A 479 -3.81 12.19 26.32
N THR A 480 -4.98 11.89 26.86
CA THR A 480 -5.34 10.57 27.39
C THR A 480 -6.59 10.02 26.70
N VAL A 481 -6.87 8.73 26.88
CA VAL A 481 -8.23 8.18 26.64
C VAL A 481 -9.18 8.50 27.81
N GLY A 482 -10.47 8.15 27.66
CA GLY A 482 -11.56 8.44 28.61
C GLY A 482 -11.36 7.97 30.07
N ASN A 483 -10.44 7.05 30.32
CA ASN A 483 -10.08 6.58 31.66
C ASN A 483 -8.77 7.20 32.22
N GLY A 484 -8.27 8.27 31.59
CA GLY A 484 -7.04 8.95 31.98
C GLY A 484 -5.75 8.22 31.61
N GLN A 485 -5.82 7.07 30.92
CA GLN A 485 -4.63 6.34 30.47
C GLN A 485 -4.07 6.87 29.16
N SER A 486 -2.79 6.61 28.89
CA SER A 486 -2.16 6.97 27.62
C SER A 486 -2.86 6.25 26.45
N PRO A 487 -3.19 6.94 25.35
CA PRO A 487 -3.73 6.32 24.13
C PRO A 487 -2.65 5.58 23.33
N ALA A 488 -1.37 5.79 23.65
CA ALA A 488 -0.25 5.15 22.98
C ALA A 488 -0.13 3.69 23.41
N THR A 489 -0.10 2.78 22.44
CA THR A 489 0.14 1.35 22.64
C THR A 489 1.63 1.02 22.70
N SER A 490 1.99 -0.25 22.91
CA SER A 490 3.40 -0.69 23.01
C SER A 490 4.25 -0.39 21.78
N PHE A 491 3.63 -0.22 20.60
CA PHE A 491 4.32 0.10 19.34
C PHE A 491 4.35 1.59 19.04
N ASP A 492 3.73 2.42 19.89
CA ASP A 492 3.62 3.86 19.71
C ASP A 492 4.69 4.59 20.53
N ASN A 493 5.01 5.83 20.14
CA ASN A 493 5.84 6.71 20.94
C ASN A 493 4.97 7.46 21.94
N ARG A 494 5.17 7.22 23.26
CA ARG A 494 4.41 7.92 24.31
C ARG A 494 4.62 9.43 24.30
N ASP A 495 5.80 9.90 23.92
CA ASP A 495 6.08 11.34 23.77
C ASP A 495 5.23 12.02 22.70
N ALA A 496 4.56 11.26 21.83
CA ALA A 496 3.65 11.82 20.84
C ALA A 496 2.36 12.38 21.47
N VAL A 497 2.08 12.04 22.74
CA VAL A 497 0.86 12.47 23.47
C VAL A 497 1.14 13.03 24.87
N GLU A 498 2.33 12.80 25.43
CA GLU A 498 2.71 13.23 26.78
C GLU A 498 3.51 14.53 26.76
N ASN A 499 3.27 15.41 27.74
CA ASN A 499 4.04 16.65 28.00
C ASN A 499 4.23 17.57 26.77
N LEU A 500 3.23 17.67 25.89
CA LEU A 500 3.29 18.49 24.70
C LEU A 500 3.28 19.99 25.03
N GLN A 501 4.29 20.70 24.52
CA GLN A 501 4.46 22.14 24.71
C GLN A 501 3.82 22.95 23.58
N PRO A 502 3.35 24.19 23.86
CA PRO A 502 2.81 25.09 22.85
C PRO A 502 3.79 25.35 21.70
N GLY A 503 3.41 24.99 20.48
CA GLY A 503 4.17 25.28 19.27
C GLY A 503 5.42 24.42 19.04
N ILE A 504 5.63 23.38 19.86
CA ILE A 504 6.77 22.46 19.74
C ILE A 504 6.23 21.07 19.39
N PRO A 505 6.13 20.71 18.10
CA PRO A 505 5.63 19.41 17.70
C PRO A 505 6.66 18.31 17.99
N LYS A 506 6.19 17.11 18.36
CA LYS A 506 7.04 15.92 18.27
C LYS A 506 7.32 15.64 16.79
N MET A 507 8.59 15.46 16.42
CA MET A 507 9.01 15.20 15.04
C MET A 507 9.36 13.73 14.79
N GLU A 508 9.91 13.06 15.81
CA GLU A 508 10.25 11.65 15.73
C GLU A 508 9.09 10.77 16.19
N ARG A 509 8.67 9.84 15.32
CA ARG A 509 7.51 8.94 15.53
C ARG A 509 6.30 9.69 16.10
N PRO A 510 5.79 10.73 15.41
CA PRO A 510 4.85 11.69 15.98
C PRO A 510 3.39 11.22 15.91
N TYR A 511 3.16 9.95 15.59
CA TYR A 511 1.84 9.37 15.39
C TYR A 511 1.64 8.18 16.32
N ILE A 512 0.40 8.02 16.75
CA ILE A 512 -0.06 6.83 17.47
C ILE A 512 -1.26 6.18 16.75
N GLY A 513 -1.57 4.92 17.08
CA GLY A 513 -2.85 4.31 16.72
C GLY A 513 -2.99 4.01 15.22
N TYR A 514 -2.00 3.34 14.63
CA TYR A 514 -2.03 2.97 13.20
C TYR A 514 -3.13 1.95 12.84
N ARG A 515 -3.61 1.17 13.81
CA ARG A 515 -4.66 0.17 13.64
C ARG A 515 -6.03 0.75 13.92
N THR A 516 -7.06 0.13 13.34
CA THR A 516 -8.44 0.48 13.66
C THR A 516 -8.77 0.17 15.12
N LEU A 517 -9.63 1.01 15.68
CA LEU A 517 -10.26 0.82 16.99
C LEU A 517 -11.73 0.52 16.71
N TYR A 518 -12.20 -0.62 17.19
CA TYR A 518 -13.58 -1.08 16.99
C TYR A 518 -14.53 -0.66 18.12
N ASN A 519 -13.99 -0.14 19.22
CA ASN A 519 -14.78 0.37 20.34
C ASN A 519 -14.80 1.90 20.31
N PRO A 520 -15.95 2.52 20.68
CA PRO A 520 -16.01 3.95 20.94
C PRO A 520 -14.87 4.42 21.86
N PHE A 521 -14.26 5.54 21.51
CA PHE A 521 -13.19 6.15 22.29
C PHE A 521 -13.37 7.65 22.41
N GLU A 522 -12.63 8.22 23.36
CA GLU A 522 -12.62 9.63 23.68
C GLU A 522 -11.18 10.06 23.94
N PHE A 523 -10.83 11.28 23.53
CA PHE A 523 -9.59 11.92 23.94
C PHE A 523 -9.89 13.02 24.96
N MET A 524 -9.13 13.02 26.05
CA MET A 524 -9.16 14.03 27.10
C MET A 524 -7.81 14.73 27.18
N VAL A 525 -7.81 15.93 27.79
CA VAL A 525 -6.59 16.72 28.01
C VAL A 525 -6.33 16.86 29.49
N TYR A 526 -5.08 16.66 29.89
CA TYR A 526 -4.59 16.90 31.24
C TYR A 526 -3.49 17.95 31.21
N ARG A 527 -3.49 18.84 32.21
CA ARG A 527 -2.39 19.78 32.47
C ARG A 527 -1.30 19.02 33.21
N SER A 528 -0.21 18.75 32.51
CA SER A 528 0.91 17.94 32.98
C SER A 528 2.11 18.80 33.35
N THR A 529 3.14 18.16 33.90
CA THR A 529 4.50 18.71 34.01
C THR A 529 5.48 17.61 33.56
N PRO A 530 6.74 17.95 33.24
CA PRO A 530 7.74 16.94 32.89
C PRO A 530 7.82 15.76 33.88
N ASP A 531 7.55 16.01 35.16
CA ASP A 531 7.62 15.01 36.24
C ASP A 531 6.27 14.35 36.58
N VAL A 532 5.14 14.86 36.06
CA VAL A 532 3.78 14.39 36.43
C VAL A 532 2.93 14.18 35.19
N VAL A 533 2.73 12.90 34.84
CA VAL A 533 1.94 12.43 33.70
C VAL A 533 0.83 11.48 34.19
N PRO A 534 -0.45 11.65 33.78
CA PRO A 534 -0.93 12.67 32.85
C PRO A 534 -1.11 14.06 33.48
N GLY A 535 -0.99 14.19 34.81
CA GLY A 535 -1.20 15.45 35.52
C GLY A 535 -2.64 15.63 36.02
N ILE A 536 -3.14 16.87 35.98
CA ILE A 536 -4.49 17.21 36.46
C ILE A 536 -5.44 17.32 35.27
N TRP A 537 -6.60 16.66 35.35
CA TRP A 537 -7.60 16.72 34.28
C TRP A 537 -8.04 18.16 34.02
N ALA A 538 -7.96 18.59 32.76
CA ALA A 538 -8.45 19.88 32.31
C ALA A 538 -9.96 19.81 32.03
N SER A 539 -10.77 19.72 33.09
CA SER A 539 -12.23 19.56 32.98
C SER A 539 -12.96 20.72 32.29
N ASP A 540 -12.29 21.87 32.11
CA ASP A 540 -12.78 23.00 31.33
C ASP A 540 -12.67 22.81 29.81
N ILE A 541 -11.86 21.86 29.33
CA ILE A 541 -11.67 21.54 27.91
C ILE A 541 -12.59 20.38 27.55
N SER A 542 -13.46 20.59 26.55
CA SER A 542 -14.37 19.54 26.09
C SER A 542 -13.63 18.31 25.58
N VAL A 543 -14.16 17.13 25.93
CA VAL A 543 -13.69 15.83 25.43
C VAL A 543 -13.93 15.73 23.93
N LEU A 544 -12.96 15.15 23.20
CA LEU A 544 -13.10 14.86 21.77
C LEU A 544 -13.51 13.41 21.59
N THR A 545 -14.72 13.15 21.10
CA THR A 545 -15.25 11.80 20.89
C THR A 545 -14.86 11.24 19.52
N HIS A 546 -14.92 9.91 19.38
CA HIS A 546 -14.67 9.19 18.13
C HIS A 546 -15.48 9.71 16.93
N GLU A 547 -16.70 10.21 17.16
CA GLU A 547 -17.57 10.76 16.11
C GLU A 547 -16.93 11.91 15.33
N ALA A 548 -16.02 12.67 15.95
CA ALA A 548 -15.30 13.74 15.28
C ALA A 548 -14.39 13.23 14.14
N PHE A 549 -14.04 11.94 14.15
CA PHE A 549 -13.21 11.29 13.13
C PHE A 549 -14.01 10.81 11.92
N ILE A 550 -15.30 11.15 11.85
CA ILE A 550 -16.21 10.88 10.74
C ILE A 550 -16.43 12.18 9.98
N ALA A 551 -15.85 12.31 8.79
CA ALA A 551 -15.87 13.57 8.05
C ALA A 551 -17.29 14.00 7.62
N ASN A 552 -18.12 13.03 7.24
CA ASN A 552 -19.49 13.26 6.79
C ASN A 552 -20.41 12.10 7.16
N LYS A 553 -21.13 12.24 8.28
CA LYS A 553 -22.09 11.24 8.78
C LYS A 553 -23.17 10.86 7.76
N LYS A 554 -23.59 11.82 6.92
CA LYS A 554 -24.63 11.62 5.90
C LYS A 554 -24.27 10.55 4.86
N LEU A 555 -22.98 10.26 4.66
CA LEU A 555 -22.54 9.17 3.80
C LEU A 555 -23.12 7.82 4.25
N TYR A 556 -23.16 7.57 5.55
CA TYR A 556 -23.65 6.31 6.13
C TYR A 556 -25.18 6.33 6.27
N GLU A 557 -25.74 7.45 6.73
CA GLU A 557 -27.19 7.66 6.89
C GLU A 557 -27.95 7.45 5.56
N LYS A 558 -27.39 7.91 4.43
CA LYS A 558 -28.02 7.79 3.11
C LYS A 558 -28.33 6.34 2.74
N SER A 559 -27.42 5.43 3.11
CA SER A 559 -27.57 3.99 2.90
C SER A 559 -28.41 3.29 3.98
N GLY A 560 -28.92 4.04 4.97
CA GLY A 560 -29.63 3.48 6.14
C GLY A 560 -28.72 2.71 7.10
N ARG A 561 -27.41 3.00 7.11
CA ARG A 561 -26.41 2.23 7.85
C ARG A 561 -25.90 2.98 9.09
N PRO A 562 -25.49 2.26 10.14
CA PRO A 562 -24.83 2.87 11.28
C PRO A 562 -23.50 3.51 10.89
N GLU A 563 -23.12 4.54 11.63
CA GLU A 563 -21.82 5.17 11.53
C GLU A 563 -20.69 4.21 11.96
N PRO A 564 -19.51 4.24 11.32
CA PRO A 564 -18.33 3.58 11.85
C PRO A 564 -17.77 4.36 13.04
N ILE A 565 -16.95 3.71 13.86
CA ILE A 565 -16.31 4.36 15.01
C ILE A 565 -15.37 5.50 14.58
N GLN A 566 -14.68 5.34 13.46
CA GLN A 566 -13.78 6.35 12.89
C GLN A 566 -13.50 6.00 11.44
N GLU A 567 -13.10 6.97 10.64
CA GLU A 567 -12.64 6.69 9.27
C GLU A 567 -11.12 6.48 9.22
N ALA A 568 -10.66 5.76 8.19
CA ALA A 568 -9.23 5.68 7.90
C ALA A 568 -8.71 7.04 7.43
N GLY A 569 -7.44 7.29 7.72
CA GLY A 569 -6.74 8.51 7.34
C GLY A 569 -5.70 8.93 8.35
N VAL A 570 -4.93 9.95 7.98
CA VAL A 570 -3.97 10.60 8.88
C VAL A 570 -4.61 11.83 9.50
N TYR A 571 -4.53 11.93 10.81
CA TYR A 571 -5.18 13.00 11.56
C TYR A 571 -4.17 13.79 12.40
N THR A 572 -4.40 15.09 12.53
CA THR A 572 -3.83 15.91 13.61
C THR A 572 -4.95 16.37 14.53
N VAL A 573 -4.82 16.05 15.82
CA VAL A 573 -5.63 16.58 16.92
C VAL A 573 -4.84 17.73 17.55
N ALA A 574 -5.34 18.96 17.43
CA ALA A 574 -4.66 20.14 17.97
C ALA A 574 -5.50 20.76 19.09
N LEU A 575 -4.89 21.01 20.25
CA LEU A 575 -5.46 21.86 21.30
C LEU A 575 -5.18 23.32 20.95
N ILE A 576 -6.23 24.10 20.72
CA ILE A 576 -6.16 25.51 20.30
C ILE A 576 -6.95 26.39 21.29
N GLY A 577 -6.81 27.71 21.21
CA GLY A 577 -7.54 28.67 22.07
C GLY A 577 -6.83 28.98 23.39
N LYS A 578 -7.55 29.54 24.35
CA LYS A 578 -7.02 30.02 25.64
C LYS A 578 -7.70 29.35 26.83
N SER A 579 -6.90 28.87 27.77
CA SER A 579 -7.34 28.43 29.11
C SER A 579 -7.06 29.53 30.12
N ALA A 580 -7.95 30.52 30.20
CA ALA A 580 -7.88 31.58 31.20
C ALA A 580 -9.28 31.94 31.72
N LYS A 581 -9.35 32.59 32.88
CA LYS A 581 -10.62 32.98 33.52
C LYS A 581 -11.45 33.95 32.68
N ASP A 582 -10.80 34.72 31.81
CA ASP A 582 -11.40 35.70 30.91
C ASP A 582 -11.66 35.14 29.49
N ALA A 583 -11.41 33.85 29.25
CA ALA A 583 -11.70 33.23 27.95
C ALA A 583 -13.22 33.21 27.70
N THR A 584 -13.62 33.68 26.53
CA THR A 584 -14.99 33.67 26.02
C THR A 584 -15.28 32.35 25.30
N ALA A 585 -16.56 32.06 25.01
CA ALA A 585 -16.92 30.84 24.29
C ALA A 585 -16.26 30.72 22.89
N THR A 586 -15.87 31.84 22.26
CA THR A 586 -15.30 31.87 20.90
C THR A 586 -13.78 31.72 20.87
N ASP A 587 -13.08 31.91 21.99
CA ASP A 587 -11.62 31.76 22.11
C ASP A 587 -11.18 30.77 23.20
N LYS A 588 -12.13 30.14 23.92
CA LYS A 588 -11.87 29.10 24.92
C LYS A 588 -11.11 27.91 24.31
N ALA A 589 -10.21 27.35 25.11
CA ALA A 589 -9.44 26.18 24.74
C ALA A 589 -10.33 24.98 24.34
N ARG A 590 -10.03 24.39 23.18
CA ARG A 590 -10.72 23.20 22.65
C ARG A 590 -9.82 22.40 21.72
N MET A 591 -10.09 21.11 21.60
CA MET A 591 -9.47 20.27 20.58
C MET A 591 -10.16 20.46 19.24
N ILE A 592 -9.38 20.50 18.16
CA ILE A 592 -9.85 20.43 16.78
C ILE A 592 -9.17 19.27 16.06
N LEU A 593 -9.79 18.83 14.97
CA LEU A 593 -9.31 17.74 14.13
C LEU A 593 -9.03 18.24 12.71
N VAL A 594 -7.89 17.86 12.15
CA VAL A 594 -7.58 18.04 10.73
C VAL A 594 -7.23 16.68 10.14
N LYS A 595 -7.99 16.23 9.13
CA LYS A 595 -7.72 15.03 8.33
C LYS A 595 -6.84 15.41 7.14
N HIS A 596 -5.72 14.72 6.95
CA HIS A 596 -4.73 15.05 5.91
C HIS A 596 -4.87 14.21 4.63
N THR A 597 -5.69 13.16 4.66
CA THR A 597 -6.03 12.31 3.51
C THR A 597 -7.42 12.65 3.02
N ARG A 598 -7.58 12.81 1.70
CA ARG A 598 -8.85 13.25 1.10
C ARG A 598 -9.67 12.10 0.54
#